data_AF-A0A8B5X1E4-F1
#
_entry.id   AF-A0A8B5X1E4-F1
#
_cell.length_a   1.000
_cell.length_b   1.000
_cell.length_c   1.000
_cell.angle_alpha   90.00
_cell.angle_beta   90.00
_cell.angle_gamma   90.00
#
_symmetry.space_group_name_H-M   'P 1'
#
loop_
_entity.id
_entity.type
_entity.pdbx_description
1 polymer ?
#
loop_
_entity_poly.entity_id
_entity_poly.type
_entity_poly.pdbx_seq_one_letter_code
_entity_poly.pdbx_strand_id
1 'polypeptide(L)'
;MSDQTPKTPDVAAAIKELRRYLLEKGHHFERGPRYEGQAKALSSVAQAVKTYEGRGYTKYMQVGNPPVYAMLARGHHEAHIFQPQDPQIREWLEDDKVALNDPTVRAYLLQSAGLSEGEVPVASKPQRFRITDVDGVFIITSEEASPERR
;
A
#
# COMPACT_ATOMS: atom_id res chain seq x y z
N MET A 1 -16.43 5.16 -39.27
CA MET A 1 -16.69 4.39 -38.04
C MET A 1 -15.35 4.27 -37.33
N SER A 2 -15.12 5.04 -36.28
CA SER A 2 -13.84 5.06 -35.59
C SER A 2 -13.73 3.85 -34.68
N ASP A 3 -12.74 2.99 -34.93
CA ASP A 3 -12.31 1.94 -34.03
C ASP A 3 -11.85 2.57 -32.72
N GLN A 4 -12.71 2.54 -31.70
CA GLN A 4 -12.28 2.74 -30.31
C GLN A 4 -11.60 1.45 -29.86
N THR A 5 -10.30 1.37 -30.10
CA THR A 5 -9.47 0.37 -29.42
C THR A 5 -9.59 0.63 -27.92
N PRO A 6 -10.03 -0.33 -27.09
CA PRO A 6 -10.03 -0.17 -25.65
C PRO A 6 -8.59 0.09 -25.22
N LYS A 7 -8.31 1.27 -24.67
CA LYS A 7 -7.00 1.60 -24.10
C LYS A 7 -6.73 0.60 -22.99
N THR A 8 -5.86 -0.37 -23.25
CA THR A 8 -5.30 -1.23 -22.22
C THR A 8 -4.72 -0.31 -21.14
N PRO A 9 -5.15 -0.39 -19.88
CA PRO A 9 -4.60 0.46 -18.84
C PRO A 9 -3.10 0.21 -18.74
N ASP A 10 -2.32 1.27 -18.93
CA ASP A 10 -0.87 1.27 -18.72
C ASP A 10 -0.60 0.90 -17.25
N VAL A 11 0.34 -0.03 -17.02
CA VAL A 11 0.74 -0.46 -15.67
C VAL A 11 1.20 0.75 -14.85
N ALA A 12 1.88 1.73 -15.47
CA ALA A 12 2.26 2.95 -14.78
C ALA A 12 1.04 3.79 -14.35
N ALA A 13 0.01 3.87 -15.19
CA ALA A 13 -1.24 4.53 -14.85
C ALA A 13 -1.98 3.80 -13.72
N ALA A 14 -2.02 2.46 -13.74
CA ALA A 14 -2.63 1.67 -12.68
C ALA A 14 -1.88 1.85 -11.33
N ILE A 15 -0.55 1.91 -11.35
CA ILE A 15 0.26 2.20 -10.16
C ILE A 15 -0.01 3.63 -9.65
N LYS A 16 -0.12 4.61 -10.55
CA LYS A 16 -0.45 5.99 -10.17
C LYS A 16 -1.82 6.08 -9.52
N GLU A 17 -2.85 5.45 -10.09
CA GLU A 17 -4.21 5.43 -9.53
C GLU A 17 -4.25 4.70 -8.19
N LEU A 18 -3.51 3.61 -8.04
CA LEU A 18 -3.35 2.92 -6.75
C LEU A 18 -2.71 3.83 -5.69
N ARG A 19 -1.63 4.56 -6.03
CA ARG A 19 -1.00 5.52 -5.11
C ARG A 19 -1.96 6.66 -4.76
N ARG A 20 -2.73 7.14 -5.74
CA ARG A 20 -3.78 8.14 -5.54
C ARG A 20 -4.85 7.64 -4.56
N TYR A 21 -5.33 6.40 -4.73
CA TYR A 21 -6.30 5.75 -3.84
C TYR A 21 -5.79 5.68 -2.40
N LEU A 22 -4.58 5.13 -2.17
CA LEU A 22 -4.00 5.02 -0.83
C LEU A 22 -3.84 6.38 -0.14
N LEU A 23 -3.66 7.45 -0.91
CA LEU A 23 -3.47 8.81 -0.41
C LEU A 23 -4.76 9.64 -0.36
N GLU A 24 -5.93 9.09 -0.69
CA GLU A 24 -7.20 9.82 -0.64
C GLU A 24 -7.41 10.54 0.70
N LYS A 25 -7.97 11.75 0.66
CA LYS A 25 -8.12 12.58 1.86
C LYS A 25 -9.09 11.90 2.82
N GLY A 26 -8.68 11.79 4.08
CA GLY A 26 -9.41 11.10 5.13
C GLY A 26 -8.88 9.69 5.42
N HIS A 27 -8.09 9.09 4.52
CA HIS A 27 -7.34 7.88 4.86
C HIS A 27 -6.28 8.18 5.91
N HIS A 28 -6.02 7.19 6.77
CA HIS A 28 -5.07 7.31 7.86
C HIS A 28 -4.18 6.07 7.94
N PHE A 29 -2.88 6.29 8.09
CA PHE A 29 -1.90 5.21 8.25
C PHE A 29 -1.54 5.03 9.72
N GLU A 30 -1.66 3.81 10.23
CA GLU A 30 -1.26 3.43 11.57
C GLU A 30 -0.10 2.44 11.53
N ARG A 31 0.81 2.54 12.50
CA ARG A 31 1.85 1.53 12.67
C ARG A 31 1.24 0.27 13.28
N GLY A 32 1.53 -0.86 12.66
CA GLY A 32 1.29 -2.19 13.18
C GLY A 32 2.53 -2.76 13.88
N PRO A 33 2.46 -4.02 14.33
CA PRO A 33 3.59 -4.70 14.95
C PRO A 33 4.78 -4.84 13.97
N ARG A 34 5.99 -4.88 14.53
CA ARG A 34 7.21 -5.27 13.81
C ARG A 34 7.63 -6.68 14.21
N TYR A 35 7.85 -7.54 13.23
CA TYR A 35 8.27 -8.92 13.44
C TYR A 35 9.67 -9.15 12.86
N GLU A 36 10.69 -8.78 13.63
CA GLU A 36 12.10 -9.00 13.28
C GLU A 36 12.60 -10.36 13.80
N GLY A 37 13.44 -11.05 13.03
CA GLY A 37 14.23 -12.19 13.52
C GLY A 37 13.46 -13.46 13.92
N GLN A 38 12.16 -13.57 13.64
CA GLN A 38 11.40 -14.80 13.87
C GLN A 38 11.68 -15.82 12.74
N ALA A 39 11.81 -17.11 13.08
CA ALA A 39 12.21 -18.20 12.17
C ALA A 39 11.29 -18.46 10.95
N LYS A 40 10.27 -17.63 10.74
CA LYS A 40 9.38 -17.60 9.56
C LYS A 40 9.20 -16.18 8.99
N ALA A 41 10.20 -15.32 9.15
CA ALA A 41 10.23 -14.00 8.54
C ALA A 41 10.01 -14.07 7.03
N LEU A 42 9.19 -13.17 6.50
CA LEU A 42 8.95 -13.02 5.07
C LEU A 42 10.14 -12.25 4.50
N SER A 43 11.09 -12.94 3.86
CA SER A 43 12.33 -12.30 3.38
C SER A 43 12.16 -11.59 2.03
N SER A 44 10.97 -11.68 1.41
CA SER A 44 10.67 -11.03 0.13
C SER A 44 9.17 -10.85 -0.08
N VAL A 45 8.80 -9.91 -0.96
CA VAL A 45 7.42 -9.76 -1.45
C VAL A 45 6.90 -11.06 -2.05
N ALA A 46 7.73 -11.80 -2.81
CA ALA A 46 7.31 -13.06 -3.42
C ALA A 46 6.94 -14.14 -2.39
N GLN A 47 7.68 -14.24 -1.29
CA GLN A 47 7.36 -15.18 -0.20
C GLN A 47 6.11 -14.74 0.57
N ALA A 48 5.97 -13.43 0.81
CA ALA A 48 4.80 -12.85 1.46
C ALA A 48 3.51 -13.09 0.63
N VAL A 49 3.57 -12.87 -0.67
CA VAL A 49 2.49 -13.19 -1.62
C VAL A 49 2.05 -14.65 -1.49
N LYS A 50 2.98 -15.61 -1.57
CA LYS A 50 2.67 -17.05 -1.44
C LYS A 50 2.00 -17.37 -0.10
N THR A 51 2.45 -16.72 0.97
CA THR A 51 1.88 -16.87 2.31
C THR A 51 0.43 -16.37 2.38
N TYR A 52 0.14 -15.22 1.77
CA TYR A 52 -1.20 -14.64 1.72
C TYR A 52 -2.14 -15.41 0.79
N GLU A 53 -1.64 -15.87 -0.36
CA GLU A 53 -2.39 -16.77 -1.26
C GLU A 53 -2.81 -18.06 -0.52
N GLY A 54 -1.90 -18.65 0.28
CA GLY A 54 -2.22 -19.80 1.16
C GLY A 54 -3.25 -19.50 2.26
N ARG A 55 -3.51 -18.22 2.59
CA ARG A 55 -4.55 -17.76 3.52
C ARG A 55 -5.88 -17.40 2.82
N GLY A 56 -5.97 -17.68 1.52
CA GLY A 56 -7.16 -17.45 0.70
C GLY A 56 -7.25 -16.04 0.08
N TYR A 57 -6.15 -15.28 0.07
CA TYR A 57 -6.11 -14.01 -0.68
C TYR A 57 -5.93 -14.29 -2.18
N THR A 58 -6.63 -13.52 -3.00
CA THR A 58 -6.43 -13.51 -4.45
C THR A 58 -5.47 -12.38 -4.81
N LYS A 59 -4.40 -12.70 -5.55
CA LYS A 59 -3.47 -11.70 -6.06
C LYS A 59 -4.03 -10.99 -7.27
N TYR A 60 -4.09 -9.66 -7.23
CA TYR A 60 -4.55 -8.83 -8.34
C TYR A 60 -3.40 -8.24 -9.15
N MET A 61 -2.30 -7.87 -8.48
CA MET A 61 -1.16 -7.23 -9.13
C MET A 61 0.15 -7.65 -8.47
N GLN A 62 1.21 -7.74 -9.27
CA GLN A 62 2.58 -7.88 -8.80
C GLN A 62 3.52 -7.13 -9.75
N VAL A 63 4.45 -6.34 -9.20
CA VAL A 63 5.35 -5.47 -9.96
C VAL A 63 6.80 -5.70 -9.54
N GLY A 64 7.71 -5.72 -10.52
CA GLY A 64 9.15 -5.92 -10.34
C GLY A 64 9.62 -7.35 -10.64
N ASN A 65 10.91 -7.48 -10.95
CA ASN A 65 11.61 -8.76 -11.06
C ASN A 65 13.02 -8.66 -10.42
N PRO A 66 13.22 -9.12 -9.16
CA PRO A 66 12.24 -9.75 -8.28
C PRO A 66 11.10 -8.79 -7.86
N PRO A 67 9.94 -9.31 -7.41
CA PRO A 67 8.80 -8.47 -7.03
C PRO A 67 9.14 -7.51 -5.89
N VAL A 68 8.78 -6.24 -6.05
CA VAL A 68 8.94 -5.18 -5.03
C VAL A 68 7.60 -4.69 -4.49
N TYR A 69 6.51 -5.04 -5.16
CA TYR A 69 5.14 -4.69 -4.76
C TYR A 69 4.16 -5.77 -5.22
N ALA A 70 3.13 -6.04 -4.41
CA ALA A 70 1.97 -6.84 -4.77
C ALA A 70 0.70 -6.33 -4.08
N MET A 71 -0.43 -6.45 -4.77
CA MET A 71 -1.76 -6.21 -4.21
C MET A 71 -2.56 -7.52 -4.21
N LEU A 72 -3.13 -7.85 -3.06
CA LEU A 72 -4.00 -9.00 -2.90
C LEU A 72 -5.26 -8.60 -2.12
N ALA A 73 -6.35 -9.35 -2.28
CA ALA A 73 -7.53 -9.16 -1.43
C ALA A 73 -8.22 -10.47 -1.06
N ARG A 74 -9.00 -10.41 0.02
CA ARG A 74 -9.89 -11.48 0.47
C ARG A 74 -11.20 -10.88 1.00
N GLY A 75 -12.28 -11.01 0.25
CA GLY A 75 -13.55 -10.33 0.57
C GLY A 75 -13.36 -8.82 0.51
N HIS A 76 -13.62 -8.11 1.62
CA HIS A 76 -13.44 -6.66 1.74
C HIS A 76 -12.06 -6.24 2.28
N HIS A 77 -11.16 -7.21 2.53
CA HIS A 77 -9.83 -6.92 3.07
C HIS A 77 -8.80 -6.84 1.95
N GLU A 78 -8.08 -5.73 1.90
CA GLU A 78 -7.00 -5.48 0.97
C GLU A 78 -5.65 -5.62 1.68
N ALA A 79 -4.67 -6.20 0.98
CA ALA A 79 -3.29 -6.31 1.44
C ALA A 79 -2.35 -5.79 0.35
N HIS A 80 -1.59 -4.76 0.68
CA HIS A 80 -0.52 -4.23 -0.16
C HIS A 80 0.81 -4.63 0.46
N ILE A 81 1.53 -5.51 -0.23
CA ILE A 81 2.80 -6.09 0.23
C ILE A 81 3.92 -5.45 -0.58
N PHE A 82 4.90 -4.84 0.08
CA PHE A 82 5.94 -4.11 -0.64
C PHE A 82 7.27 -4.04 0.09
N GLN A 83 8.32 -3.83 -0.68
CA GLN A 83 9.64 -3.48 -0.19
C GLN A 83 9.96 -2.07 -0.71
N PRO A 84 10.08 -1.06 0.17
CA PRO A 84 10.39 0.30 -0.23
C PRO A 84 11.71 0.33 -1.01
N GLN A 85 11.65 0.88 -2.21
CA GLN A 85 12.84 1.14 -3.04
C GLN A 85 13.42 2.52 -2.77
N ASP A 86 12.59 3.43 -2.27
CA ASP A 86 12.98 4.76 -1.85
C ASP A 86 13.58 4.69 -0.44
N PRO A 87 14.85 5.11 -0.25
CA PRO A 87 15.53 5.03 1.04
C PRO A 87 14.88 5.92 2.10
N GLN A 88 14.28 7.06 1.71
CA GLN A 88 13.63 7.96 2.65
C GLN A 88 12.30 7.37 3.14
N ILE A 89 11.54 6.74 2.25
CA ILE A 89 10.33 6.00 2.65
C ILE A 89 10.69 4.82 3.55
N ARG A 90 11.78 4.10 3.25
CA ARG A 90 12.28 3.03 4.12
C ARG A 90 12.60 3.55 5.51
N GLU A 91 13.41 4.60 5.62
CA GLU A 91 13.80 5.21 6.89
C GLU A 91 12.58 5.62 7.71
N TRP A 92 11.59 6.26 7.09
CA TRP A 92 10.35 6.64 7.77
C TRP A 92 9.54 5.45 8.26
N LEU A 93 9.50 4.36 7.52
CA LEU A 93 8.80 3.16 7.95
C LEU A 93 9.54 2.43 9.08
N GLU A 94 10.87 2.49 9.10
CA GLU A 94 11.75 1.91 10.13
C GLU A 94 11.86 2.78 11.40
N ASP A 95 11.64 4.09 11.36
CA ASP A 95 11.62 4.96 12.55
C ASP A 95 10.21 5.09 13.16
N ASP A 96 10.00 4.53 14.35
CA ASP A 96 8.71 4.62 15.07
C ASP A 96 8.31 6.04 15.49
N LYS A 97 9.25 6.98 15.53
CA LYS A 97 8.98 8.37 15.90
C LYS A 97 8.38 9.18 14.76
N VAL A 98 8.50 8.72 13.52
CA VAL A 98 7.93 9.41 12.36
C VAL A 98 6.42 9.26 12.36
N ALA A 99 5.72 10.39 12.42
CA ALA A 99 4.29 10.46 12.21
C ALA A 99 3.99 10.24 10.72
N LEU A 100 3.51 9.05 10.35
CA LEU A 100 3.24 8.66 8.95
C LEU A 100 2.21 9.55 8.24
N ASN A 101 1.37 10.24 9.01
CA ASN A 101 0.34 11.16 8.51
C ASN A 101 0.78 12.64 8.58
N ASP A 102 2.06 12.90 8.88
CA ASP A 102 2.61 14.25 8.86
C ASP A 102 2.46 14.86 7.45
N PRO A 103 2.11 16.16 7.33
CA PRO A 103 1.98 16.82 6.04
C PRO A 103 3.24 16.73 5.17
N THR A 104 4.43 16.68 5.76
CA THR A 104 5.71 16.55 5.04
C THR A 104 5.86 15.16 4.42
N VAL A 105 5.53 14.12 5.18
CA VAL A 105 5.51 12.73 4.68
C VAL A 105 4.50 12.61 3.55
N ARG A 106 3.29 13.15 3.74
CA ARG A 106 2.25 13.18 2.71
C ARG A 106 2.70 13.89 1.44
N ALA A 107 3.25 15.09 1.55
CA ALA A 107 3.71 15.87 0.40
C ALA A 107 4.78 15.12 -0.40
N TYR A 108 5.70 14.45 0.28
CA TYR A 108 6.71 13.61 -0.35
C TYR A 108 6.11 12.42 -1.11
N LEU A 109 5.19 11.69 -0.47
CA LEU A 109 4.53 10.55 -1.10
C LEU A 109 3.76 10.97 -2.36
N LEU A 110 3.07 12.11 -2.33
CA LEU A 110 2.39 12.69 -3.50
C LEU A 110 3.36 13.06 -4.61
N GLN A 111 4.43 13.78 -4.27
CA GLN A 111 5.46 14.16 -5.24
C GLN A 111 6.08 12.93 -5.91
N SER A 112 6.41 11.89 -5.14
CA SER A 112 6.96 10.62 -5.65
C SER A 112 5.99 9.87 -6.58
N ALA A 113 4.70 10.14 -6.46
CA ALA A 113 3.64 9.60 -7.31
C ALA A 113 3.34 10.49 -8.53
N GLY A 114 4.02 11.64 -8.69
CA GLY A 114 3.68 12.63 -9.70
C GLY A 114 2.25 13.17 -9.52
N LEU A 115 1.84 13.34 -8.26
CA LEU A 115 0.54 13.85 -7.85
C LEU A 115 0.71 15.15 -7.05
N SER A 116 -0.26 16.03 -7.17
CA SER A 116 -0.46 17.19 -6.31
C SER A 116 -1.63 16.96 -5.35
N GLU A 117 -1.68 17.72 -4.25
CA GLU A 117 -2.76 17.61 -3.26
C GLU A 117 -4.15 17.93 -3.86
N GLY A 118 -4.21 18.74 -4.92
CA GLY A 118 -5.45 19.08 -5.64
C GLY A 118 -5.98 17.91 -6.48
N GLU A 119 -5.12 17.00 -6.92
CA GLU A 119 -5.51 15.81 -7.68
C GLU A 119 -6.08 14.71 -6.79
N VAL A 120 -5.86 14.76 -5.48
CA VAL A 120 -6.31 13.70 -4.58
C VAL A 120 -7.73 13.97 -4.07
N PRO A 121 -8.70 13.09 -4.37
CA PRO A 121 -10.08 13.27 -3.94
C PRO A 121 -10.23 13.02 -2.44
N VAL A 122 -11.38 13.42 -1.90
CA VAL A 122 -11.82 13.00 -0.57
C VAL A 122 -12.35 11.58 -0.67
N ALA A 123 -11.88 10.71 0.22
CA ALA A 123 -12.31 9.33 0.27
C ALA A 123 -13.81 9.25 0.53
N SER A 124 -14.54 8.52 -0.33
CA SER A 124 -15.96 8.26 -0.12
C SER A 124 -16.22 7.43 1.14
N LYS A 125 -15.27 6.54 1.47
CA LYS A 125 -15.24 5.76 2.71
C LYS A 125 -13.81 5.82 3.28
N PRO A 126 -13.52 6.74 4.23
CA PRO A 126 -12.22 6.82 4.88
C PRO A 126 -11.81 5.49 5.52
N GLN A 127 -10.61 5.01 5.18
CA GLN A 127 -10.02 3.76 5.68
C GLN A 127 -8.91 4.05 6.69
N ARG A 128 -8.70 3.09 7.61
CA ARG A 128 -7.48 3.03 8.42
C ARG A 128 -6.60 1.92 7.87
N PHE A 129 -5.40 2.28 7.47
CA PHE A 129 -4.42 1.38 6.91
C PHE A 129 -3.37 1.06 7.97
N ARG A 130 -3.31 -0.19 8.42
CA ARG A 130 -2.25 -0.62 9.34
C ARG A 130 -1.06 -1.14 8.56
N ILE A 131 0.13 -0.58 8.83
CA ILE A 131 1.40 -0.98 8.22
C ILE A 131 2.18 -1.88 9.17
N THR A 132 2.29 -3.17 8.83
CA THR A 132 3.10 -4.14 9.57
C THR A 132 4.45 -4.29 8.89
N ASP A 133 5.52 -4.39 9.68
CA ASP A 133 6.87 -4.72 9.20
C ASP A 133 7.18 -6.19 9.51
N VAL A 134 7.59 -6.94 8.50
CA VAL A 134 8.07 -8.30 8.62
C VAL A 134 9.42 -8.39 7.92
N ASP A 135 10.49 -8.21 8.67
CA ASP A 135 11.88 -8.37 8.19
C ASP A 135 12.18 -7.53 6.93
N GLY A 136 11.72 -6.27 6.92
CA GLY A 136 11.91 -5.34 5.81
C GLY A 136 10.94 -5.52 4.64
N VAL A 137 9.95 -6.43 4.77
CA VAL A 137 8.76 -6.49 3.93
C VAL A 137 7.60 -5.82 4.67
N PHE A 138 7.08 -4.76 4.09
CA PHE A 138 5.98 -3.99 4.67
C PHE A 138 4.64 -4.44 4.09
N ILE A 139 3.63 -4.49 4.95
CA ILE A 139 2.28 -4.92 4.59
C ILE A 139 1.29 -3.87 5.09
N ILE A 140 0.65 -3.17 4.16
CA ILE A 140 -0.54 -2.36 4.46
C ILE A 140 -1.76 -3.26 4.39
N THR A 141 -2.56 -3.24 5.45
CA THR A 141 -3.89 -3.87 5.46
C THR A 141 -4.97 -2.84 5.72
N SER A 142 -6.07 -2.91 4.99
CA SER A 142 -7.24 -2.07 5.26
C SER A 142 -8.06 -2.64 6.41
N GLU A 143 -8.34 -1.78 7.38
CA GLU A 143 -9.42 -1.99 8.35
C GLU A 143 -10.51 -0.99 8.03
N GLU A 144 -11.74 -1.48 7.84
CA GLU A 144 -12.88 -0.56 7.82
C GLU A 144 -12.88 0.18 9.15
N ALA A 145 -12.79 1.51 9.10
CA ALA A 145 -13.02 2.32 10.28
C ALA A 145 -14.42 1.95 10.79
N SER A 146 -14.48 1.27 11.94
CA SER A 146 -15.76 0.91 12.55
C SER A 146 -16.59 2.20 12.65
N PRO A 147 -17.88 2.20 12.25
CA PRO A 147 -18.72 3.35 12.53
C PRO A 147 -18.61 3.61 14.03
N GLU A 148 -18.23 4.83 14.41
CA GLU A 148 -18.29 5.24 15.80
C GLU A 148 -19.65 4.80 16.32
N ARG A 149 -19.68 3.89 17.29
CA ARG A 149 -20.90 3.62 18.06
C ARG A 149 -21.17 4.90 18.82
N ARG A 150 -21.95 5.79 18.22
CA ARG A 150 -22.62 6.90 18.90
C ARG A 150 -23.91 6.39 19.53
#